data_AF-A0A8C5Z1W5-F1
#
_entry.id   AF-A0A8C5Z1W5-F1
#
_cell.length_a   1.000
_cell.length_b   1.000
_cell.length_c   1.000
_cell.angle_alpha   90.00
_cell.angle_beta   90.00
_cell.angle_gamma   90.00
#
_symmetry.space_group_name_H-M   'P 1'
#
loop_
_entity.id
_entity.type
_entity.pdbx_description
1 polymer ?
#
loop_
_entity_poly.entity_id
_entity_poly.type
_entity_poly.pdbx_seq_one_letter_code
_entity_poly.pdbx_strand_id
1 'polypeptide(L)'
;MASWVSRMLPRNACSLAASSKIQRHEDCHRQHKAYGYFLPIQTRWQDNDQYGHVNNVVYYSYFDTIINHYLIRYCGLKTSLLSSPMVGFMVTNQCTYYSPIGFPQIPVAALAVEKVGHSSVHYRLALFPPKHTEEPPSVDDSDLSDGFFFGHPKLAQFDALACTTGSSVHVFVNPATSKPAGLPEDFRKGLLKLMIPASV
;
A
#
# COMPACT_ATOMS: atom_id res chain seq x y z
N MET A 1 -55.97 -36.48 -8.63
CA MET A 1 -55.60 -35.28 -7.85
C MET A 1 -54.34 -35.60 -7.05
N ALA A 2 -53.16 -35.22 -7.55
CA ALA A 2 -51.88 -35.46 -6.88
C ALA A 2 -51.18 -34.12 -6.63
N SER A 3 -50.83 -33.92 -5.35
CA SER A 3 -50.24 -32.73 -4.74
C SER A 3 -48.78 -32.55 -5.15
N TRP A 4 -48.37 -31.31 -5.49
CA TRP A 4 -46.98 -30.88 -5.51
C TRP A 4 -46.82 -29.65 -4.62
N VAL A 5 -46.20 -29.83 -3.45
CA VAL A 5 -45.84 -28.76 -2.52
C VAL A 5 -44.42 -28.30 -2.86
N SER A 6 -44.28 -27.06 -3.32
CA SER A 6 -42.96 -26.42 -3.43
C SER A 6 -42.43 -26.12 -2.03
N ARG A 7 -41.44 -26.89 -1.56
CA ARG A 7 -40.59 -26.50 -0.44
C ARG A 7 -39.67 -25.38 -0.91
N MET A 8 -40.02 -24.13 -0.58
CA MET A 8 -39.05 -23.04 -0.55
C MET A 8 -38.05 -23.32 0.58
N LEU A 9 -36.78 -23.54 0.21
CA LEU A 9 -35.67 -23.54 1.16
C LEU A 9 -35.47 -22.09 1.67
N PRO A 10 -35.24 -21.88 2.98
CA PRO A 10 -34.97 -20.55 3.50
C PRO A 10 -33.65 -20.02 2.95
N ARG A 11 -33.70 -18.82 2.37
CA ARG A 11 -32.50 -18.07 1.95
C ARG A 11 -31.67 -17.71 3.17
N ASN A 12 -30.39 -18.07 3.14
CA ASN A 12 -29.38 -17.74 4.15
C ASN A 12 -29.26 -16.21 4.35
N ALA A 13 -29.96 -15.66 5.36
CA ALA A 13 -29.81 -14.26 5.78
C ALA A 13 -28.45 -13.97 6.46
N CYS A 14 -27.70 -15.01 6.85
CA CYS A 14 -26.44 -14.87 7.58
C CYS A 14 -25.23 -14.51 6.69
N SER A 15 -25.28 -14.75 5.38
CA SER A 15 -24.13 -14.45 4.48
C SER A 15 -24.02 -12.97 4.09
N LEU A 16 -25.15 -12.27 3.97
CA LEU A 16 -25.20 -10.85 3.59
C LEU A 16 -24.66 -9.93 4.71
N ALA A 17 -24.92 -10.28 5.98
CA ALA A 17 -24.42 -9.53 7.14
C ALA A 17 -22.91 -9.68 7.34
N ALA A 18 -22.34 -10.87 7.05
CA ALA A 18 -20.89 -11.09 7.09
C ALA A 18 -20.17 -10.41 5.91
N SER A 19 -20.73 -10.51 4.69
CA SER A 19 -20.22 -9.81 3.50
C SER A 19 -20.22 -8.29 3.69
N SER A 20 -21.31 -7.71 4.23
CA SER A 20 -21.37 -6.27 4.49
C SER A 20 -20.41 -5.77 5.60
N LYS A 21 -20.08 -6.60 6.61
CA LYS A 21 -19.07 -6.25 7.62
C LYS A 21 -17.65 -6.32 7.06
N ILE A 22 -17.35 -7.33 6.24
CA ILE A 22 -16.06 -7.48 5.56
C ILE A 22 -15.86 -6.33 4.56
N GLN A 23 -16.89 -6.00 3.77
CA GLN A 23 -16.86 -4.88 2.82
C GLN A 23 -16.57 -3.54 3.52
N ARG A 24 -17.26 -3.26 4.64
CA ARG A 24 -17.04 -2.04 5.44
C ARG A 24 -15.63 -1.94 6.02
N HIS A 25 -15.02 -3.07 6.38
CA HIS A 25 -13.64 -3.11 6.88
C HIS A 25 -12.61 -2.96 5.75
N GLU A 26 -12.87 -3.50 4.56
CA GLU A 26 -12.03 -3.23 3.38
C GLU A 26 -12.12 -1.77 2.93
N ASP A 27 -13.31 -1.18 3.00
CA ASP A 27 -13.53 0.23 2.64
C ASP A 27 -12.80 1.20 3.57
N CYS A 28 -12.61 0.87 4.85
CA CYS A 28 -11.84 1.73 5.76
C CYS A 28 -10.34 1.75 5.40
N HIS A 29 -9.80 0.64 4.91
CA HIS A 29 -8.42 0.56 4.42
C HIS A 29 -8.21 1.30 3.10
N ARG A 30 -9.27 1.67 2.39
CA ARG A 30 -9.18 2.48 1.18
C ARG A 30 -9.11 3.98 1.46
N GLN A 31 -9.20 4.43 2.71
CA GLN A 31 -9.17 5.85 3.07
C GLN A 31 -7.78 6.30 3.54
N HIS A 32 -7.37 7.52 3.18
CA HIS A 32 -6.07 8.09 3.61
C HIS A 32 -5.83 8.05 5.13
N LYS A 33 -6.89 8.24 5.94
CA LYS A 33 -6.80 8.25 7.41
C LYS A 33 -6.30 6.94 8.02
N ALA A 34 -6.31 5.85 7.24
CA ALA A 34 -5.79 4.55 7.64
C ALA A 34 -4.27 4.43 7.46
N TYR A 35 -3.58 5.51 7.06
CA TYR A 35 -2.14 5.55 6.78
C TYR A 35 -1.44 6.76 7.42
N GLY A 36 -0.17 6.56 7.77
CA GLY A 36 0.64 7.55 8.49
C GLY A 36 1.83 8.08 7.69
N TYR A 37 2.18 7.42 6.58
CA TYR A 37 3.27 7.81 5.70
C TYR A 37 2.84 7.74 4.24
N PHE A 38 3.29 8.71 3.45
CA PHE A 38 2.91 8.87 2.05
C PHE A 38 4.14 9.19 1.20
N LEU A 39 4.21 8.59 0.01
CA LEU A 39 5.31 8.75 -0.94
C LEU A 39 4.76 8.85 -2.37
N PRO A 40 4.99 9.97 -3.09
CA PRO A 40 4.71 10.04 -4.53
C PRO A 40 5.51 8.99 -5.29
N ILE A 41 4.86 8.30 -6.23
CA ILE A 41 5.49 7.28 -7.06
C ILE A 41 5.42 7.74 -8.51
N GLN A 42 6.57 8.07 -9.09
CA GLN A 42 6.66 8.37 -10.51
C GLN A 42 6.44 7.09 -11.32
N THR A 43 5.35 7.04 -12.08
CA THR A 43 5.14 5.99 -13.08
C THR A 43 6.14 6.15 -14.22
N ARG A 44 6.50 5.04 -14.82
CA ARG A 44 7.40 4.93 -15.97
C ARG A 44 6.60 4.47 -17.17
N TRP A 45 7.04 4.84 -18.37
CA TRP A 45 6.41 4.38 -19.61
C TRP A 45 6.25 2.85 -19.66
N GLN A 46 7.28 2.11 -19.22
CA GLN A 46 7.29 0.64 -19.19
C GLN A 46 6.38 0.01 -18.13
N ASP A 47 5.83 0.80 -17.20
CA ASP A 47 4.97 0.28 -16.16
C ASP A 47 3.60 -0.11 -16.75
N ASN A 48 3.19 0.52 -17.86
CA ASN A 48 2.00 0.16 -18.60
C ASN A 48 2.21 -1.15 -19.38
N ASP A 49 1.23 -2.04 -19.35
CA ASP A 49 1.19 -3.22 -20.23
C ASP A 49 0.40 -2.94 -21.53
N GLN A 50 0.24 -3.98 -22.36
CA GLN A 50 -0.47 -3.93 -23.63
C GLN A 50 -1.93 -3.46 -23.52
N TYR A 51 -2.52 -3.49 -22.32
CA TYR A 51 -3.88 -3.03 -22.07
C TYR A 51 -3.96 -1.53 -21.73
N GLY A 52 -2.82 -0.82 -21.72
CA GLY A 52 -2.79 0.64 -21.55
C GLY A 52 -2.86 1.13 -20.11
N HIS A 53 -2.67 0.24 -19.13
CA HIS A 53 -2.67 0.56 -17.70
C HIS A 53 -1.45 -0.06 -17.04
N VAL A 54 -1.10 0.41 -15.84
CA VAL A 54 -0.01 -0.16 -15.06
C VAL A 54 -0.27 -1.64 -14.81
N ASN A 55 0.72 -2.46 -15.14
CA ASN A 55 0.62 -3.90 -14.92
C ASN A 55 0.51 -4.22 -13.43
N ASN A 56 -0.30 -5.22 -13.09
CA ASN A 56 -0.55 -5.63 -11.70
C ASN A 56 0.74 -5.96 -10.92
N VAL A 57 1.76 -6.54 -11.56
CA VAL A 57 3.03 -6.87 -10.90
C VAL A 57 3.80 -5.61 -10.46
N VAL A 58 3.65 -4.52 -11.19
CA VAL A 58 4.40 -3.28 -10.92
C VAL A 58 3.96 -2.63 -9.61
N TYR A 59 2.69 -2.80 -9.20
CA TYR A 59 2.20 -2.31 -7.91
C TYR A 59 3.00 -2.86 -6.72
N TYR A 60 3.44 -4.12 -6.79
CA TYR A 60 4.30 -4.70 -5.75
C TYR A 60 5.65 -3.96 -5.67
N SER A 61 6.18 -3.49 -6.79
CA SER A 61 7.42 -2.72 -6.83
C SER A 61 7.24 -1.32 -6.23
N TYR A 62 6.06 -0.70 -6.43
CA TYR A 62 5.72 0.57 -5.78
C TYR A 62 5.64 0.42 -4.26
N PHE A 63 5.02 -0.67 -3.78
CA PHE A 63 4.91 -0.97 -2.37
C PHE A 63 6.25 -1.33 -1.72
N ASP A 64 7.10 -2.08 -2.42
CA ASP A 64 8.47 -2.34 -1.97
C ASP A 64 9.27 -1.02 -1.86
N THR A 65 9.07 -0.11 -2.81
CA THR A 65 9.70 1.22 -2.81
C THR A 65 9.32 2.04 -1.58
N ILE A 66 8.02 2.21 -1.27
CA ILE A 66 7.59 3.01 -0.11
C ILE A 66 8.06 2.40 1.22
N ILE A 67 8.00 1.07 1.36
CA ILE A 67 8.46 0.38 2.57
C ILE A 67 9.96 0.66 2.77
N ASN A 68 10.78 0.35 1.77
CA ASN A 68 12.23 0.51 1.90
C ASN A 68 12.65 1.97 2.01
N HIS A 69 11.98 2.88 1.30
CA HIS A 69 12.21 4.31 1.46
C HIS A 69 11.96 4.76 2.91
N TYR A 70 10.86 4.31 3.53
CA TYR A 70 10.58 4.65 4.92
C TYR A 70 11.63 4.03 5.87
N LEU A 71 11.95 2.75 5.70
CA LEU A 71 12.91 2.04 6.54
C LEU A 71 14.31 2.67 6.49
N ILE A 72 14.78 3.05 5.29
CA ILE A 72 16.08 3.70 5.12
C ILE A 72 16.08 5.09 5.77
N ARG A 73 15.06 5.90 5.46
CA ARG A 73 15.03 7.32 5.85
C ARG A 73 14.70 7.56 7.32
N TYR A 74 13.81 6.76 7.91
CA TYR A 74 13.24 7.01 9.24
C TYR A 74 13.54 5.91 10.26
N CYS A 75 13.88 4.70 9.82
CA CYS A 75 14.28 3.60 10.72
C CYS A 75 15.79 3.32 10.70
N GLY A 76 16.55 3.97 9.81
CA GLY A 76 18.01 3.80 9.72
C GLY A 76 18.46 2.47 9.13
N LEU A 77 17.63 1.83 8.29
CA LEU A 77 18.01 0.60 7.58
C LEU A 77 19.22 0.87 6.68
N LYS A 78 20.28 0.08 6.86
CA LYS A 78 21.46 0.09 5.99
C LYS A 78 21.29 -0.95 4.91
N THR A 79 21.45 -0.57 3.64
CA THR A 79 21.29 -1.47 2.49
C THR A 79 22.57 -2.20 2.10
N SER A 80 23.74 -1.76 2.60
CA SER A 80 25.00 -2.45 2.34
C SER A 80 25.09 -3.74 3.17
N LEU A 81 25.06 -4.88 2.48
CA LEU A 81 25.15 -6.24 3.06
C LEU A 81 26.39 -6.43 3.95
N LEU A 82 27.47 -5.72 3.68
CA LEU A 82 28.71 -5.81 4.46
C LEU A 82 28.65 -5.06 5.80
N SER A 83 27.69 -4.13 5.95
CA SER A 83 27.59 -3.26 7.13
C SER A 83 26.25 -3.37 7.87
N SER A 84 25.26 -4.03 7.27
CA SER A 84 23.94 -4.13 7.85
C SER A 84 23.86 -5.29 8.85
N PRO A 85 23.48 -5.04 10.11
CA PRO A 85 23.30 -6.09 11.10
C PRO A 85 22.08 -6.98 10.81
N MET A 86 21.20 -6.59 9.89
CA MET A 86 20.01 -7.34 9.50
C MET A 86 19.60 -7.08 8.04
N VAL A 87 18.90 -8.04 7.43
CA VAL A 87 18.27 -7.90 6.11
C VAL A 87 16.79 -8.28 6.23
N GLY A 88 15.92 -7.52 5.58
CA GLY A 88 14.48 -7.81 5.52
C GLY A 88 14.13 -8.66 4.31
N PHE A 89 13.42 -9.76 4.53
CA PHE A 89 12.84 -10.59 3.47
C PHE A 89 11.33 -10.43 3.44
N MET A 90 10.79 -10.19 2.24
CA MET A 90 9.35 -10.16 1.98
C MET A 90 8.81 -11.58 1.93
N VAL A 91 8.13 -12.01 3.01
CA VAL A 91 7.61 -13.38 3.13
C VAL A 91 6.15 -13.51 2.70
N THR A 92 5.39 -12.42 2.75
CA THR A 92 4.04 -12.35 2.20
C THR A 92 3.84 -11.03 1.49
N ASN A 93 3.13 -11.06 0.37
CA ASN A 93 2.74 -9.86 -0.35
C ASN A 93 1.39 -10.09 -1.03
N GLN A 94 0.41 -9.23 -0.74
CA GLN A 94 -0.95 -9.32 -1.27
C GLN A 94 -1.38 -7.93 -1.74
N CYS A 95 -2.12 -7.89 -2.85
CA CYS A 95 -2.70 -6.67 -3.40
C CYS A 95 -4.14 -6.95 -3.86
N THR A 96 -5.02 -6.00 -3.63
CA THR A 96 -6.39 -5.98 -4.14
C THR A 96 -6.55 -4.73 -5.01
N TYR A 97 -6.98 -4.94 -6.26
CA TYR A 97 -7.08 -3.90 -7.29
C TYR A 97 -8.54 -3.48 -7.47
N TYR A 98 -8.81 -2.17 -7.44
CA TYR A 98 -10.17 -1.61 -7.54
C TYR A 98 -10.37 -0.76 -8.79
N SER A 99 -9.35 0.00 -9.19
CA SER A 99 -9.35 0.80 -10.41
C SER A 99 -7.92 0.89 -10.99
N PRO A 100 -7.78 1.02 -12.31
CA PRO A 100 -6.47 1.12 -12.94
C PRO A 100 -5.89 2.53 -12.77
N ILE A 101 -4.56 2.61 -12.84
CA ILE A 101 -3.81 3.84 -13.14
C ILE A 101 -2.95 3.60 -14.37
N GLY A 102 -2.47 4.67 -15.00
CA GLY A 102 -1.60 4.58 -16.17
C GLY A 102 -0.54 5.68 -16.15
N PHE A 103 0.62 5.41 -16.73
CA PHE A 103 1.56 6.47 -17.09
C PHE A 103 0.86 7.54 -17.96
N PRO A 104 1.13 8.86 -17.76
CA PRO A 104 2.14 9.48 -16.89
C PRO A 104 1.62 9.91 -15.50
N GLN A 105 0.52 9.33 -15.01
CA GLN A 105 -0.04 9.71 -13.71
C GLN A 105 0.99 9.50 -12.59
N ILE A 106 1.03 10.41 -11.61
CA ILE A 106 1.87 10.26 -10.41
C ILE A 106 0.95 9.96 -9.22
N PRO A 107 0.71 8.68 -8.88
CA PRO A 107 -0.03 8.33 -7.68
C PRO A 107 0.78 8.58 -6.40
N VAL A 108 0.10 8.56 -5.26
CA VAL A 108 0.73 8.54 -3.93
C VAL A 108 0.54 7.17 -3.28
N ALA A 109 1.65 6.53 -2.94
CA ALA A 109 1.63 5.33 -2.11
C ALA A 109 1.48 5.73 -0.64
N ALA A 110 0.81 4.88 0.13
CA ALA A 110 0.54 5.08 1.55
C ALA A 110 0.96 3.85 2.36
N LEU A 111 1.51 4.07 3.54
CA LEU A 111 2.07 3.05 4.42
C LEU A 111 1.58 3.22 5.86
N ALA A 112 1.21 2.09 6.46
CA ALA A 112 0.97 1.94 7.89
C ALA A 112 1.59 0.64 8.40
N VAL A 113 1.82 0.56 9.71
CA VAL A 113 2.30 -0.65 10.38
C VAL A 113 1.16 -1.23 11.21
N GLU A 114 0.76 -2.46 10.91
CA GLU A 114 -0.30 -3.16 11.64
C GLU A 114 0.24 -3.86 12.88
N LYS A 115 1.45 -4.42 12.77
CA LYS A 115 2.08 -5.20 13.84
C LYS A 115 3.60 -5.15 13.75
N VAL A 116 4.25 -4.93 14.89
CA VAL A 116 5.69 -5.07 15.06
C VAL A 116 5.96 -6.26 15.98
N GLY A 117 6.50 -7.34 15.43
CA GLY A 117 6.89 -8.54 16.16
C GLY A 117 8.32 -8.49 16.70
N HIS A 118 8.86 -9.65 17.12
CA HIS A 118 10.25 -9.74 17.56
C HIS A 118 11.25 -9.54 16.39
N SER A 119 10.98 -10.18 15.26
CA SER A 119 11.82 -10.16 14.06
C SER A 119 11.00 -9.94 12.79
N SER A 120 9.74 -9.53 12.91
CA SER A 120 8.84 -9.33 11.78
C SER A 120 8.03 -8.05 11.89
N VAL A 121 7.57 -7.55 10.75
CA VAL A 121 6.72 -6.36 10.67
C VAL A 121 5.65 -6.60 9.62
N HIS A 122 4.41 -6.32 9.98
CA HIS A 122 3.25 -6.41 9.09
C HIS A 122 2.86 -4.99 8.65
N TYR A 123 2.85 -4.77 7.34
CA TYR A 123 2.53 -3.50 6.73
C TYR A 123 1.15 -3.54 6.08
N ARG A 124 0.46 -2.42 6.17
CA ARG A 124 -0.71 -2.11 5.35
C ARG A 124 -0.32 -1.04 4.34
N LEU A 125 -0.79 -1.23 3.12
CA LEU A 125 -0.42 -0.42 1.97
C LEU A 125 -1.65 0.02 1.20
N ALA A 126 -1.56 1.19 0.58
CA ALA A 126 -2.52 1.63 -0.41
C ALA A 126 -1.87 2.51 -1.47
N LEU A 127 -2.50 2.60 -2.64
CA LEU A 127 -2.12 3.51 -3.71
C LEU A 127 -3.32 4.38 -4.07
N PHE A 128 -3.12 5.70 -4.09
CA PHE A 128 -4.16 6.67 -4.38
C PHE A 128 -3.81 7.39 -5.70
N PRO A 129 -4.71 7.37 -6.69
CA PRO A 129 -4.49 8.07 -7.94
C PRO A 129 -4.57 9.59 -7.74
N PRO A 130 -3.90 10.39 -8.59
CA PRO A 130 -4.14 11.83 -8.63
C PRO A 130 -5.59 12.08 -9.04
N LYS A 131 -6.19 13.16 -8.52
CA LYS A 131 -7.52 13.59 -8.96
C LYS A 131 -7.49 13.93 -10.44
N HIS A 132 -8.58 13.62 -11.14
CA HIS A 132 -8.79 14.14 -12.48
C HIS A 132 -8.81 15.67 -12.45
N THR A 133 -8.01 16.28 -13.31
CA THR A 133 -8.07 17.73 -13.59
C THR A 133 -8.77 17.87 -14.95
N GLU A 134 -9.89 18.59 -14.98
CA GLU A 134 -10.72 18.68 -16.20
C GLU A 134 -10.13 19.62 -17.27
N GLU A 135 -9.16 20.46 -16.91
CA GLU A 135 -8.48 21.36 -17.83
C GLU A 135 -7.01 20.96 -18.00
N PRO A 136 -6.51 20.80 -19.24
CA PRO A 136 -5.07 20.69 -19.46
C PRO A 136 -4.41 21.98 -18.97
N PRO A 137 -3.32 21.91 -18.19
CA PRO A 137 -2.63 23.12 -17.73
C PRO A 137 -2.16 23.93 -18.94
N SER A 138 -2.38 25.26 -18.91
CA SER A 138 -1.66 26.18 -19.79
C SER A 138 -0.18 26.05 -19.49
N VAL A 139 0.65 25.75 -20.50
CA VAL A 139 2.08 25.48 -20.31
C VAL A 139 2.90 26.74 -20.57
N ASP A 140 3.42 27.36 -19.51
CA ASP A 140 4.49 28.37 -19.56
C ASP A 140 5.88 27.68 -19.54
N ASP A 141 6.96 28.38 -19.90
CA ASP A 141 8.33 27.81 -19.89
C ASP A 141 8.77 27.31 -18.50
N SER A 142 8.19 27.86 -17.42
CA SER A 142 8.38 27.37 -16.04
C SER A 142 7.66 26.05 -15.75
N ASP A 143 6.70 25.65 -16.59
CA ASP A 143 5.91 24.43 -16.46
C ASP A 143 6.55 23.23 -17.16
N LEU A 144 7.69 23.41 -17.83
CA LEU A 144 8.49 22.34 -18.44
C LEU A 144 9.31 21.53 -17.44
N SER A 145 9.21 21.83 -16.13
CA SER A 145 9.84 21.03 -15.07
C SER A 145 8.93 19.88 -14.63
N ASP A 146 8.93 18.78 -15.38
CA ASP A 146 8.18 17.58 -15.02
C ASP A 146 8.76 16.86 -13.78
N GLY A 147 7.88 16.41 -12.88
CA GLY A 147 8.23 15.49 -11.79
C GLY A 147 8.78 16.11 -10.50
N PHE A 148 8.80 17.44 -10.35
CA PHE A 148 9.32 18.09 -9.15
C PHE A 148 8.20 18.40 -8.13
N PHE A 149 8.02 17.53 -7.13
CA PHE A 149 7.29 17.92 -5.91
C PHE A 149 8.24 18.76 -5.03
N PHE A 150 8.10 20.09 -5.06
CA PHE A 150 8.68 20.93 -4.02
C PHE A 150 7.97 20.65 -2.68
N GLY A 151 8.53 19.73 -1.90
CA GLY A 151 8.07 19.40 -0.54
C GLY A 151 7.20 18.15 -0.44
N HIS A 152 6.47 18.03 0.67
CA HIS A 152 5.63 16.87 0.96
C HIS A 152 4.37 16.83 0.07
N PRO A 153 3.87 15.64 -0.31
CA PRO A 153 2.66 15.52 -1.11
C PRO A 153 1.46 16.17 -0.41
N LYS A 154 0.71 16.99 -1.15
CA LYS A 154 -0.57 17.54 -0.67
C LYS A 154 -1.67 16.52 -0.94
N LEU A 155 -2.11 15.79 0.09
CA LEU A 155 -3.12 14.73 -0.04
C LEU A 155 -4.43 15.18 -0.72
N ALA A 156 -4.75 16.47 -0.69
CA ALA A 156 -5.92 17.05 -1.37
C ALA A 156 -5.89 16.90 -2.90
N GLN A 157 -4.71 16.65 -3.50
CA GLN A 157 -4.51 16.44 -4.94
C GLN A 157 -4.82 15.00 -5.38
N PHE A 158 -5.05 14.08 -4.45
CA PHE A 158 -5.29 12.66 -4.72
C PHE A 158 -6.74 12.28 -4.38
N ASP A 159 -7.22 11.23 -5.03
CA ASP A 159 -8.57 10.72 -4.79
C ASP A 159 -8.75 10.26 -3.34
N ALA A 160 -9.98 10.38 -2.83
CA ALA A 160 -10.28 10.01 -1.45
C ALA A 160 -10.20 8.49 -1.19
N LEU A 161 -10.32 7.69 -2.25
CA LEU A 161 -10.31 6.23 -2.20
C LEU A 161 -9.10 5.67 -2.95
N ALA A 162 -8.46 4.69 -2.34
CA ALA A 162 -7.37 3.96 -2.96
C ALA A 162 -7.86 3.18 -4.19
N CYS A 163 -7.04 3.20 -5.26
CA CYS A 163 -7.21 2.36 -6.44
C CYS A 163 -6.67 0.94 -6.19
N THR A 164 -5.78 0.78 -5.22
CA THR A 164 -5.20 -0.52 -4.81
C THR A 164 -4.91 -0.51 -3.33
N THR A 165 -5.21 -1.61 -2.63
CA THR A 165 -4.77 -1.85 -1.25
C THR A 165 -3.85 -3.06 -1.23
N GLY A 166 -3.00 -3.16 -0.21
CA GLY A 166 -2.09 -4.29 -0.06
C GLY A 166 -1.71 -4.57 1.38
N SER A 167 -1.19 -5.78 1.59
CA SER A 167 -0.60 -6.20 2.85
C SER A 167 0.71 -6.93 2.59
N SER A 168 1.70 -6.67 3.43
CA SER A 168 3.04 -7.21 3.25
C SER A 168 3.68 -7.54 4.59
N VAL A 169 4.50 -8.59 4.64
CA VAL A 169 5.22 -8.96 5.87
C VAL A 169 6.70 -9.06 5.58
N HIS A 170 7.49 -8.27 6.31
CA HIS A 170 8.94 -8.44 6.38
C HIS A 170 9.33 -9.31 7.57
N VAL A 171 10.24 -10.25 7.33
CA VAL A 171 11.00 -10.93 8.39
C VAL A 171 12.45 -10.51 8.27
N PHE A 172 12.99 -9.99 9.37
CA PHE A 172 14.37 -9.54 9.46
C PHE A 172 15.25 -10.65 10.00
N VAL A 173 16.35 -10.90 9.31
CA VAL A 173 17.31 -11.96 9.64
C VAL A 173 18.72 -11.42 9.70
N ASN A 174 19.59 -12.11 10.43
CA ASN A 174 21.02 -11.84 10.40
C ASN A 174 21.60 -12.47 9.12
N PRO A 175 22.21 -11.69 8.21
CA PRO A 175 22.70 -12.20 6.93
C PRO A 175 23.83 -13.24 7.06
N ALA A 176 24.60 -13.22 8.17
CA ALA A 176 25.67 -14.18 8.40
C ALA A 176 25.17 -15.55 8.88
N THR A 177 23.98 -15.61 9.50
CA THR A 177 23.45 -16.87 10.08
C THR A 177 22.14 -17.33 9.46
N SER A 178 21.50 -16.48 8.64
CA SER A 178 20.15 -16.68 8.09
C SER A 178 19.06 -16.94 9.15
N LYS A 179 19.33 -16.61 10.42
CA LYS A 179 18.37 -16.75 11.52
C LYS A 179 17.63 -15.44 11.78
N PRO A 180 16.37 -15.49 12.26
CA PRO A 180 15.63 -14.29 12.64
C PRO A 180 16.41 -13.42 13.61
N ALA A 181 16.51 -12.12 13.30
CA ALA A 181 17.21 -11.14 14.12
C ALA A 181 16.18 -10.25 14.84
N GLY A 182 16.43 -9.98 16.13
CA GLY A 182 15.61 -9.04 16.88
C GLY A 182 15.71 -7.64 16.29
N LEU A 183 14.58 -6.96 16.13
CA LEU A 183 14.58 -5.57 15.65
C LEU A 183 15.20 -4.65 16.72
N PRO A 184 16.25 -3.86 16.39
CA PRO A 184 16.84 -2.87 17.30
C PRO A 184 15.82 -1.84 17.78
N GLU A 185 16.07 -1.25 18.95
CA GLU A 185 15.13 -0.34 19.59
C GLU A 185 14.84 0.91 18.74
N ASP A 186 15.86 1.53 18.15
CA ASP A 186 15.67 2.73 17.31
C ASP A 186 14.91 2.41 16.02
N PHE A 187 15.17 1.23 15.44
CA PHE A 187 14.44 0.73 14.28
C PHE A 187 12.95 0.54 14.61
N ARG A 188 12.66 -0.07 15.78
CA ARG A 188 11.29 -0.22 16.30
C ARG A 188 10.63 1.13 16.54
N LYS A 189 11.31 2.09 17.17
CA LYS A 189 10.77 3.44 17.42
C LYS A 189 10.32 4.10 16.12
N GLY A 190 11.08 3.94 15.03
CA GLY A 190 10.68 4.44 13.70
C GLY A 190 9.41 3.79 13.17
N LEU A 191 9.25 2.47 13.34
CA LEU A 191 8.05 1.73 12.91
C LEU A 191 6.81 2.05 13.76
N LEU A 192 6.99 2.19 15.08
CA LEU A 192 5.90 2.49 16.01
C LEU A 192 5.21 3.83 15.68
N LYS A 193 5.90 4.77 15.03
CA LYS A 193 5.30 6.03 14.54
C LYS A 193 4.21 5.81 13.48
N LEU A 194 4.27 4.71 12.75
CA LEU A 194 3.26 4.34 11.73
C LEU A 194 2.24 3.33 12.24
N MET A 195 2.31 2.96 13.52
CA MET A 195 1.25 2.17 14.12
C MET A 195 0.03 3.06 14.29
N ILE A 196 -1.00 2.76 13.51
CA ILE A 196 -2.28 3.42 13.63
C ILE A 196 -3.12 2.55 14.55
N PRO A 197 -3.76 3.11 15.59
CA PRO A 197 -4.65 2.35 16.44
C PRO A 197 -5.67 1.64 15.55
N ALA A 198 -5.93 0.35 15.80
CA ALA A 198 -7.05 -0.31 15.15
C ALA A 198 -8.28 0.56 15.37
N SER A 199 -8.86 1.08 14.28
CA SER A 199 -10.05 1.90 14.34
C SER A 199 -11.12 1.11 15.09
N VAL A 200 -11.45 1.58 16.30
CA VAL A 200 -12.51 1.06 17.17
C VAL A 200 -13.85 1.16 16.47
#